data_AF-A0A0A7KLX2-F1
#
_entry.id   AF-A0A0A7KLX2-F1
#
_cell.length_a   1.000
_cell.length_b   1.000
_cell.length_c   1.000
_cell.angle_alpha   90.00
_cell.angle_beta   90.00
_cell.angle_gamma   90.00
#
_symmetry.space_group_name_H-M   'P 1'
#
loop_
_entity.id
_entity.type
_entity.pdbx_description
1 polymer ?
#
loop_
_entity_poly.entity_id
_entity_poly.type
_entity_poly.pdbx_seq_one_letter_code
_entity_poly.pdbx_strand_id
1 'polypeptide(L)'
;MRLPLTLLLLVCTTGLAQGAAPSAAPPRSPLQPGQVWTLEAVTAEGETFQTTLRLGRQPPQGTPVTYRADRGIMLLDVAHASLIALDVADAQDGGLALACAYVGPLEGQRFGGVLAAAPLEGLPPLLEAALAVFEVATTPKDRAQASAEVGLGRCTLTLKQESA
;
A
#
# COMPACT_ATOMS: atom_id res chain seq x y z
N MET A 1 10.83 34.48 78.99
CA MET A 1 12.20 34.72 78.51
C MET A 1 12.36 34.11 77.12
N ARG A 2 12.69 34.96 76.14
CA ARG A 2 13.54 34.74 74.94
C ARG A 2 13.30 33.53 74.00
N LEU A 3 12.92 33.88 72.75
CA LEU A 3 13.18 33.13 71.49
C LEU A 3 14.69 32.90 71.26
N PRO A 4 15.08 31.84 70.51
CA PRO A 4 15.32 31.91 69.04
C PRO A 4 14.78 30.65 68.31
N LEU A 5 14.27 30.62 67.07
CA LEU A 5 14.62 31.17 65.74
C LEU A 5 15.96 30.70 65.15
N THR A 6 15.97 29.51 64.50
CA THR A 6 16.84 29.04 63.37
C THR A 6 16.60 27.51 63.24
N LEU A 7 16.63 26.79 62.11
CA LEU A 7 16.90 26.99 60.68
C LEU A 7 16.62 25.61 60.01
N LEU A 8 16.50 25.58 58.67
CA LEU A 8 16.64 24.45 57.72
C LEU A 8 15.38 23.79 57.12
N LEU A 9 15.01 24.40 55.98
CA LEU A 9 14.64 23.78 54.70
C LEU A 9 15.29 22.39 54.44
N LEU A 10 14.48 21.41 54.05
CA LEU A 10 14.73 20.56 52.87
C LEU A 10 13.43 19.83 52.48
N VAL A 11 12.67 20.40 51.54
CA VAL A 11 11.49 19.77 50.96
C VAL A 11 11.95 18.81 49.88
N CYS A 12 11.82 17.51 50.16
CA CYS A 12 11.93 16.44 49.17
C CYS A 12 10.71 16.46 48.24
N THR A 13 10.87 16.90 47.00
CA THR A 13 9.94 16.56 45.91
C THR A 13 10.72 16.18 44.66
N THR A 14 11.15 14.93 44.59
CA THR A 14 11.55 14.29 43.33
C THR A 14 10.29 13.95 42.54
N GLY A 15 9.71 14.96 41.89
CA GLY A 15 8.70 14.77 40.86
C GLY A 15 9.39 14.47 39.53
N LEU A 16 9.65 13.19 39.25
CA LEU A 16 9.98 12.73 37.91
C LEU A 16 8.76 12.97 37.02
N ALA A 17 8.74 14.13 36.35
CA ALA A 17 7.82 14.39 35.25
C ALA A 17 8.21 13.46 34.09
N GLN A 18 7.59 12.28 34.08
CA GLN A 18 7.68 11.30 33.02
C GLN A 18 7.09 11.95 31.76
N GLY A 19 7.97 12.40 30.86
CA GLY A 19 7.57 12.98 29.60
C GLY A 19 6.73 11.98 28.84
N ALA A 20 5.43 12.25 28.73
CA ALA A 20 4.57 11.56 27.79
C ALA A 20 5.09 11.89 26.39
N ALA A 21 5.79 10.94 25.77
CA ALA A 21 6.15 11.04 24.37
C ALA A 21 4.86 11.27 23.57
N PRO A 22 4.83 12.23 22.63
CA PRO A 22 3.66 12.44 21.81
C PRO A 22 3.34 11.14 21.07
N SER A 23 2.16 10.60 21.33
CA SER A 23 1.62 9.45 20.61
C SER A 23 1.58 9.84 19.13
N ALA A 24 2.45 9.24 18.32
CA ALA A 24 2.51 9.52 16.90
C ALA A 24 1.13 9.23 16.30
N ALA A 25 0.58 10.19 15.55
CA ALA A 25 -0.68 9.97 14.85
C ALA A 25 -0.55 8.71 13.98
N PRO A 26 -1.59 7.86 13.90
CA PRO A 26 -1.53 6.67 13.07
C PRO A 26 -1.22 7.08 11.62
N PRO A 27 -0.36 6.33 10.90
CA PRO A 27 -0.03 6.64 9.52
C PRO A 27 -1.33 6.70 8.71
N ARG A 28 -1.48 7.75 7.91
CA ARG A 28 -2.64 7.89 7.03
C ARG A 28 -2.62 6.74 6.03
N SER A 29 -3.75 6.06 5.86
CA SER A 29 -3.91 5.05 4.81
C SER A 29 -3.51 5.65 3.45
N PRO A 30 -2.73 4.94 2.61
CA PRO A 30 -2.36 5.44 1.29
C PRO A 30 -3.59 5.56 0.37
N LEU A 31 -4.64 4.77 0.63
CA LEU A 31 -5.89 4.81 -0.11
C LEU A 31 -6.96 5.60 0.64
N GLN A 32 -7.75 6.36 -0.12
CA GLN A 32 -8.93 7.07 0.37
C GLN A 32 -10.06 6.98 -0.66
N PRO A 33 -11.33 6.95 -0.22
CA PRO A 33 -12.47 7.01 -1.13
C PRO A 33 -12.40 8.23 -2.04
N GLY A 34 -12.81 8.08 -3.30
CA GLY A 34 -12.80 9.15 -4.29
C GLY A 34 -11.45 9.45 -4.96
N GLN A 35 -10.35 8.82 -4.53
CA GLN A 35 -9.06 8.96 -5.19
C GLN A 35 -9.05 8.38 -6.61
N VAL A 36 -8.12 8.86 -7.42
CA VAL A 36 -7.87 8.36 -8.78
C VAL A 36 -6.43 7.90 -8.89
N TRP A 37 -6.23 6.66 -9.34
CA TRP A 37 -4.92 6.04 -9.48
C TRP A 37 -4.64 5.67 -10.93
N THR A 38 -3.44 5.94 -11.41
CA THR A 38 -2.94 5.45 -12.70
C THR A 38 -2.18 4.15 -12.46
N LEU A 39 -2.51 3.11 -13.23
CA LEU A 39 -1.75 1.87 -13.33
C LEU A 39 -1.00 1.88 -14.66
N GLU A 40 0.32 1.96 -14.58
CA GLU A 40 1.25 1.73 -15.68
C GLU A 40 1.75 0.28 -15.58
N ALA A 41 1.66 -0.49 -16.66
CA ALA A 41 1.95 -1.92 -16.65
C ALA A 41 2.76 -2.32 -17.89
N VAL A 42 3.71 -3.24 -17.72
CA VAL A 42 4.45 -3.87 -18.81
C VAL A 42 4.44 -5.37 -18.58
N THR A 43 3.89 -6.16 -19.51
CA THR A 43 3.83 -7.62 -19.40
C THR A 43 5.21 -8.25 -19.56
N ALA A 44 5.30 -9.57 -19.33
CA ALA A 44 6.55 -10.31 -19.55
C ALA A 44 6.97 -10.30 -21.03
N GLU A 45 5.99 -10.23 -21.94
CA GLU A 45 6.17 -10.15 -23.39
C GLU A 45 6.52 -8.73 -23.87
N GLY A 46 6.46 -7.73 -22.96
CA GLY A 46 6.79 -6.34 -23.26
C GLY A 46 5.60 -5.48 -23.71
N GLU A 47 4.38 -5.99 -23.68
CA GLU A 47 3.18 -5.21 -23.97
C GLU A 47 2.98 -4.16 -22.87
N THR A 48 2.66 -2.93 -23.26
CA THR A 48 2.53 -1.81 -22.31
C THR A 48 1.07 -1.40 -22.19
N PHE A 49 0.61 -1.23 -20.95
CA PHE A 49 -0.73 -0.80 -20.60
C PHE A 49 -0.67 0.44 -19.71
N GLN A 50 -1.64 1.35 -19.90
CA GLN A 50 -1.85 2.47 -18.99
C GLN A 50 -3.35 2.64 -18.77
N THR A 51 -3.79 2.42 -17.54
CA THR A 51 -5.21 2.50 -17.15
C THR A 51 -5.39 3.39 -15.92
N THR A 52 -6.63 3.79 -15.65
CA THR A 52 -7.01 4.63 -14.51
C THR A 52 -8.07 3.92 -13.68
N LEU A 53 -7.82 3.79 -12.38
CA LEU A 53 -8.76 3.27 -11.39
C LEU A 53 -9.31 4.45 -10.57
N ARG A 54 -10.60 4.72 -10.69
CA ARG A 54 -11.29 5.76 -9.91
C ARG A 54 -12.00 5.09 -8.73
N LEU A 55 -11.47 5.28 -7.53
CA LEU A 55 -12.07 4.73 -6.33
C LEU A 55 -13.42 5.37 -6.07
N GLY A 56 -14.40 4.53 -5.75
CA GLY A 56 -15.71 4.99 -5.32
C GLY A 56 -15.61 5.87 -4.07
N ARG A 57 -16.60 6.76 -3.90
CA ARG A 57 -16.71 7.60 -2.69
C ARG A 57 -17.31 6.87 -1.48
N GLN A 58 -17.75 5.63 -1.67
CA GLN A 58 -18.29 4.82 -0.59
C GLN A 58 -17.18 4.36 0.36
N PRO A 59 -17.48 4.17 1.65
CA PRO A 59 -16.52 3.58 2.58
C PRO A 59 -16.03 2.21 2.08
N PRO A 60 -14.74 1.89 2.25
CA PRO A 60 -14.23 0.58 1.89
C PRO A 60 -14.78 -0.50 2.84
N GLN A 61 -14.67 -1.77 2.43
CA GLN A 61 -15.29 -2.90 3.14
C GLN A 61 -14.29 -4.03 3.37
N GLY A 62 -14.55 -4.85 4.40
CA GLY A 62 -13.84 -6.11 4.61
C GLY A 62 -12.44 -6.01 5.21
N THR A 63 -11.79 -7.16 5.31
CA THR A 63 -10.38 -7.32 5.67
C THR A 63 -9.81 -8.43 4.77
N PRO A 64 -8.90 -8.15 3.83
CA PRO A 64 -8.26 -6.85 3.57
C PRO A 64 -9.24 -5.74 3.14
N VAL A 65 -8.85 -4.49 3.36
CA VAL A 65 -9.69 -3.31 3.10
C VAL A 65 -9.87 -3.17 1.59
N THR A 66 -11.12 -3.30 1.13
CA THR A 66 -11.46 -3.32 -0.30
C THR A 66 -12.09 -2.00 -0.73
N TYR A 67 -11.49 -1.35 -1.72
CA TYR A 67 -12.00 -0.18 -2.41
C TYR A 67 -12.53 -0.59 -3.78
N ARG A 68 -13.81 -0.34 -4.05
CA ARG A 68 -14.36 -0.51 -5.40
C ARG A 68 -13.88 0.62 -6.30
N ALA A 69 -13.49 0.29 -7.52
CA ALA A 69 -13.16 1.23 -8.58
C ALA A 69 -14.15 1.09 -9.75
N ASP A 70 -14.13 2.07 -10.65
CA ASP A 70 -14.89 2.03 -11.91
C ASP A 70 -14.52 0.85 -12.82
N ARG A 71 -13.24 0.48 -12.87
CA ARG A 71 -12.72 -0.63 -13.71
C ARG A 71 -12.29 -1.88 -12.94
N GLY A 72 -12.53 -1.92 -11.64
CA GLY A 72 -12.14 -3.07 -10.81
C GLY A 72 -12.09 -2.77 -9.33
N ILE A 73 -11.01 -3.15 -8.65
CA ILE A 73 -10.86 -3.00 -7.19
C ILE A 73 -9.43 -2.65 -6.79
N MET A 74 -9.27 -2.00 -5.64
CA MET A 74 -7.99 -1.89 -4.94
C MET A 74 -8.12 -2.51 -3.55
N LEU A 75 -7.21 -3.40 -3.21
CA LEU A 75 -7.14 -4.11 -1.95
C LEU A 75 -5.95 -3.58 -1.14
N LEU A 76 -6.19 -3.22 0.10
CA LEU A 76 -5.17 -2.77 1.04
C LEU A 76 -5.14 -3.73 2.24
N ASP A 77 -4.03 -4.43 2.41
CA ASP A 77 -3.77 -5.24 3.59
C ASP A 77 -2.69 -4.59 4.45
N VAL A 78 -3.13 -3.93 5.52
CA VAL A 78 -2.21 -3.25 6.44
C VAL A 78 -1.40 -4.25 7.26
N ALA A 79 -1.93 -5.45 7.54
CA ALA A 79 -1.24 -6.46 8.33
C ALA A 79 -0.05 -7.06 7.58
N HIS A 80 -0.16 -7.18 6.26
CA HIS A 80 0.89 -7.71 5.38
C HIS A 80 1.65 -6.62 4.60
N ALA A 81 1.38 -5.34 4.89
CA ALA A 81 1.95 -4.20 4.17
C ALA A 81 1.82 -4.33 2.65
N SER A 82 0.64 -4.76 2.17
CA SER A 82 0.41 -5.03 0.76
C SER A 82 -0.70 -4.18 0.14
N LEU A 83 -0.53 -3.89 -1.14
CA LEU A 83 -1.46 -3.16 -1.98
C LEU A 83 -1.61 -3.92 -3.30
N ILE A 84 -2.85 -4.25 -3.66
CA ILE A 84 -3.16 -4.89 -4.93
C ILE A 84 -4.15 -4.02 -5.69
N ALA A 85 -3.82 -3.64 -6.90
CA ALA A 85 -4.76 -3.00 -7.82
C ALA A 85 -5.15 -3.98 -8.92
N LEU A 86 -6.44 -4.16 -9.11
CA LEU A 86 -7.02 -5.06 -10.09
C LEU A 86 -7.87 -4.24 -11.07
N ASP A 87 -7.47 -4.23 -12.35
CA ASP A 87 -8.30 -3.79 -13.49
C ASP A 87 -8.80 -5.03 -14.23
N VAL A 88 -10.12 -5.18 -14.32
CA VAL A 88 -10.77 -6.32 -15.02
C VAL A 88 -11.64 -5.86 -16.18
N ALA A 89 -11.67 -4.57 -16.49
CA ALA A 89 -12.65 -4.04 -17.44
C ALA A 89 -12.48 -4.66 -18.82
N ASP A 90 -11.26 -4.76 -19.33
CA ASP A 90 -11.01 -5.35 -20.66
C ASP A 90 -11.21 -6.88 -20.64
N ALA A 91 -10.97 -7.51 -19.48
CA ALA A 91 -11.13 -8.96 -19.30
C ALA A 91 -12.59 -9.42 -19.36
N GLN A 92 -13.54 -8.53 -19.03
CA GLN A 92 -14.98 -8.80 -19.17
C GLN A 92 -15.39 -9.00 -20.64
N ASP A 93 -14.64 -8.41 -21.56
CA ASP A 93 -14.85 -8.51 -23.01
C ASP A 93 -13.88 -9.52 -23.68
N GLY A 94 -13.25 -10.40 -22.89
CA GLY A 94 -12.32 -11.43 -23.37
C GLY A 94 -10.87 -10.97 -23.53
N GLY A 95 -10.53 -9.77 -23.04
CA GLY A 95 -9.16 -9.27 -22.96
C GLY A 95 -8.40 -9.75 -21.72
N LEU A 96 -7.38 -8.99 -21.32
CA LEU A 96 -6.56 -9.28 -20.14
C LEU A 96 -7.09 -8.53 -18.92
N ALA A 97 -7.11 -9.21 -17.78
CA ALA A 97 -7.12 -8.57 -16.47
C ALA A 97 -5.69 -8.23 -16.05
N LEU A 98 -5.53 -7.09 -15.38
CA LEU A 98 -4.25 -6.60 -14.89
C LEU A 98 -4.29 -6.54 -13.36
N ALA A 99 -3.44 -7.31 -12.69
CA ALA A 99 -3.25 -7.25 -11.25
C ALA A 99 -1.84 -6.77 -10.91
N CYS A 100 -1.75 -5.57 -10.35
CA CYS A 100 -0.50 -5.00 -9.87
C CYS A 100 -0.39 -5.25 -8.36
N ALA A 101 0.55 -6.10 -7.97
CA ALA A 101 0.83 -6.43 -6.58
C ALA A 101 2.06 -5.65 -6.06
N TYR A 102 1.91 -5.04 -4.90
CA TYR A 102 2.98 -4.38 -4.17
C TYR A 102 3.01 -4.88 -2.73
N VAL A 103 4.21 -5.20 -2.22
CA VAL A 103 4.46 -5.46 -0.81
C VAL A 103 5.66 -4.63 -0.37
N GLY A 104 5.47 -3.85 0.70
CA GLY A 104 6.47 -2.92 1.22
C GLY A 104 5.86 -1.76 2.00
N PRO A 105 6.65 -0.73 2.35
CA PRO A 105 6.16 0.45 3.06
C PRO A 105 4.96 1.10 2.34
N LEU A 106 3.82 1.17 3.03
CA LEU A 106 2.57 1.74 2.52
C LEU A 106 2.51 3.27 2.72
N GLU A 107 3.63 3.94 2.48
CA GLU A 107 3.80 5.38 2.63
C GLU A 107 4.05 6.02 1.27
N GLY A 108 3.15 6.91 0.86
CA GLY A 108 3.32 7.71 -0.34
C GLY A 108 2.22 7.54 -1.38
N GLN A 109 2.56 7.91 -2.61
CA GLN A 109 1.63 8.10 -3.72
C GLN A 109 2.09 7.36 -4.99
N ARG A 110 3.16 6.56 -4.90
CA ARG A 110 3.71 5.79 -6.02
C ARG A 110 4.24 4.44 -5.53
N PHE A 111 3.76 3.35 -6.13
CA PHE A 111 4.12 1.99 -5.74
C PHE A 111 4.55 1.18 -6.96
N GLY A 112 5.81 0.76 -7.00
CA GLY A 112 6.34 -0.11 -8.06
C GLY A 112 6.20 -1.57 -7.66
N GLY A 113 5.51 -2.36 -8.48
CA GLY A 113 5.09 -3.72 -8.15
C GLY A 113 5.33 -4.74 -9.26
N VAL A 114 4.84 -5.95 -9.01
CA VAL A 114 4.86 -7.07 -9.95
C VAL A 114 3.49 -7.18 -10.60
N LEU A 115 3.47 -7.38 -11.92
CA LEU A 115 2.24 -7.49 -12.70
C LEU A 115 1.93 -8.95 -13.02
N ALA A 116 0.75 -9.39 -12.62
CA ALA A 116 0.08 -10.54 -13.22
C ALA A 116 -0.90 -10.04 -14.28
N ALA A 117 -0.77 -10.52 -15.52
CA ALA A 117 -1.64 -10.17 -16.63
C ALA A 117 -2.10 -11.45 -17.33
N ALA A 118 -3.41 -11.67 -17.38
CA ALA A 118 -4.02 -12.86 -17.99
C ALA A 118 -5.53 -12.67 -18.17
N PRO A 119 -6.21 -13.51 -18.99
CA PRO A 119 -7.65 -13.69 -18.90
C PRO A 119 -8.10 -14.01 -17.46
N LEU A 120 -9.37 -13.75 -17.14
CA LEU A 120 -9.88 -13.85 -15.76
C LEU A 120 -9.64 -15.22 -15.11
N GLU A 121 -9.76 -16.30 -15.87
CA GLU A 121 -9.53 -17.68 -15.40
C GLU A 121 -8.07 -17.99 -15.11
N GLY A 122 -7.14 -17.32 -15.78
CA GLY A 122 -5.69 -17.51 -15.63
C GLY A 122 -5.05 -16.58 -14.61
N LEU A 123 -5.77 -15.54 -14.16
CA LEU A 123 -5.23 -14.52 -13.28
C LEU A 123 -4.87 -15.02 -11.87
N PRO A 124 -5.69 -15.84 -11.17
CA PRO A 124 -5.40 -16.25 -9.79
C PRO A 124 -4.01 -16.88 -9.59
N PRO A 125 -3.58 -17.91 -10.36
CA PRO A 125 -2.27 -18.51 -10.14
C PRO A 125 -1.10 -17.55 -10.43
N LEU A 126 -1.27 -16.61 -11.37
CA LEU A 126 -0.25 -15.60 -11.65
C LEU A 126 -0.18 -14.53 -10.56
N LEU A 127 -1.31 -14.16 -9.97
CA LEU A 127 -1.33 -13.24 -8.82
C LEU A 127 -0.67 -13.89 -7.60
N GLU A 128 -0.91 -15.18 -7.35
CA GLU A 128 -0.21 -15.95 -6.31
C GLU A 128 1.31 -15.94 -6.55
N ALA A 129 1.76 -16.21 -7.78
CA ALA A 129 3.17 -16.12 -8.14
C ALA A 129 3.74 -14.71 -7.95
N ALA A 130 2.98 -13.66 -8.30
CA ALA A 130 3.38 -12.27 -8.12
C ALA A 130 3.58 -11.90 -6.64
N LEU A 131 2.75 -12.42 -5.74
CA LEU A 131 2.94 -12.25 -4.30
C LEU A 131 4.14 -13.04 -3.79
N ALA A 132 4.33 -14.28 -4.25
CA ALA A 132 5.47 -15.13 -3.89
C ALA A 132 6.83 -14.50 -4.26
N VAL A 133 6.90 -13.71 -5.34
CA VAL A 133 8.11 -12.94 -5.70
C VAL A 133 8.57 -12.04 -4.53
N PHE A 134 7.64 -11.44 -3.78
CA PHE A 134 8.00 -10.56 -2.65
C PHE A 134 8.52 -11.34 -1.42
N GLU A 135 8.23 -12.63 -1.32
CA GLU A 135 8.73 -13.49 -0.23
C GLU A 135 10.20 -13.86 -0.44
N VAL A 136 10.62 -14.01 -1.70
CA VAL A 136 11.98 -14.45 -2.06
C VAL A 136 12.91 -13.31 -2.47
N ALA A 137 12.36 -12.18 -2.93
CA ALA A 137 13.13 -11.06 -3.43
C ALA A 137 12.77 -9.74 -2.71
N THR A 138 13.73 -9.20 -1.96
CA THR A 138 13.52 -8.02 -1.10
C THR A 138 13.89 -6.70 -1.78
N THR A 139 14.79 -6.72 -2.77
CA THR A 139 15.20 -5.51 -3.49
C THR A 139 14.39 -5.33 -4.78
N PRO A 140 14.22 -4.10 -5.30
CA PRO A 140 13.57 -3.88 -6.59
C PRO A 140 14.24 -4.63 -7.76
N LYS A 141 15.58 -4.73 -7.74
CA LYS A 141 16.33 -5.42 -8.78
C LYS A 141 16.07 -6.94 -8.74
N ASP A 142 16.15 -7.54 -7.56
CA ASP A 142 15.93 -8.98 -7.40
C ASP A 142 14.48 -9.33 -7.72
N ARG A 143 13.52 -8.46 -7.38
CA ARG A 143 12.11 -8.64 -7.74
C ARG A 143 11.90 -8.62 -9.25
N ALA A 144 12.56 -7.71 -9.97
CA ALA A 144 12.47 -7.66 -11.42
C ALA A 144 13.05 -8.94 -12.06
N GLN A 145 14.17 -9.45 -11.51
CA GLN A 145 14.75 -10.70 -11.97
C GLN A 145 13.82 -11.90 -11.69
N ALA A 146 13.37 -12.07 -10.44
CA ALA A 146 12.48 -13.16 -10.06
C ALA A 146 11.16 -13.14 -10.84
N SER A 147 10.59 -11.95 -11.08
CA SER A 147 9.39 -11.79 -11.91
C SER A 147 9.63 -12.30 -13.34
N ALA A 148 10.77 -11.95 -13.94
CA ALA A 148 11.10 -12.40 -15.29
C ALA A 148 11.29 -13.93 -15.38
N GLU A 149 11.86 -14.56 -14.34
CA GLU A 149 12.05 -16.02 -14.29
C GLU A 149 10.73 -16.79 -14.30
N VAL A 150 9.64 -16.21 -13.79
CA VAL A 150 8.30 -16.82 -13.75
C VAL A 150 7.31 -16.22 -14.75
N GLY A 151 7.79 -15.42 -15.71
CA GLY A 151 6.93 -14.84 -16.75
C GLY A 151 5.93 -13.80 -16.25
N LEU A 152 6.30 -13.04 -15.21
CA LEU A 152 5.51 -11.93 -14.70
C LEU A 152 6.02 -10.58 -15.23
N GLY A 153 5.11 -9.64 -15.34
CA GLY A 153 5.42 -8.28 -15.75
C GLY A 153 5.83 -7.38 -14.59
N ARG A 154 5.93 -6.08 -14.89
CA ARG A 154 6.14 -5.01 -13.91
C ARG A 154 5.01 -4.00 -13.99
N CYS A 155 4.71 -3.37 -12.86
CA CYS A 155 3.70 -2.32 -12.82
C CYS A 155 4.12 -1.16 -11.92
N THR A 156 3.45 -0.04 -12.07
CA THR A 156 3.53 1.10 -11.17
C THR A 156 2.15 1.71 -10.97
N LEU A 157 1.75 1.85 -9.71
CA LEU A 157 0.57 2.61 -9.30
C LEU A 157 1.00 4.01 -8.91
N THR A 158 0.31 5.03 -9.41
CA THR A 158 0.56 6.44 -9.07
C THR A 158 -0.75 7.16 -8.76
N LEU A 159 -0.84 7.81 -7.60
CA LEU A 159 -1.98 8.66 -7.27
C LEU A 159 -1.99 9.87 -8.23
N LYS A 160 -3.11 10.07 -8.91
CA LYS A 160 -3.32 11.27 -9.70
C LYS A 160 -3.67 12.41 -8.75
N GLN A 161 -2.83 13.43 -8.68
CA GLN A 161 -3.18 14.65 -7.96
C GLN A 161 -4.27 15.38 -8.73
N GLU A 162 -5.39 15.65 -8.06
CA GLU A 162 -6.43 16.50 -8.62
C GLU A 162 -5.90 17.94 -8.57
N SER A 163 -5.69 18.54 -9.74
CA SER A 163 -5.37 19.97 -9.83
C SER A 163 -6.59 20.74 -9.34
N ALA A 164 -6.43 21.48 -8.24
CA ALA A 164 -7.45 22.37 -7.70
C ALA A 164 -7.79 23.51 -8.67
#